data_AF-A0A2T1C673-F1
#
_entry.id   AF-A0A2T1C673-F1
#
_cell.length_a   1.000
_cell.length_b   1.000
_cell.length_c   1.000
_cell.angle_alpha   90.00
_cell.angle_beta   90.00
_cell.angle_gamma   90.00
#
_symmetry.space_group_name_H-M   'P 1'
#
loop_
_entity.id
_entity.type
_entity.pdbx_description
1 polymer ?
#
loop_
_entity_poly.entity_id
_entity_poly.type
_entity_poly.pdbx_seq_one_letter_code
_entity_poly.pdbx_strand_id
1 'polypeptide(L)'
;MLTTATFLIAAKWTGIVTIALALLTGIAFFFKWGFRFRLVGASSFMVILTAGLFVFSVIPLTRTLVPGSVRYSLVYDNGGTQTVISVPPTVTRSELEATMQQAAADLYSYGRGGGSSNLLNIRARTVIHPEPGVSVPLPLGEVKRSLANRTDKQMEIEIYPENLAKLPKT
;
A
#
# COMPACT_ATOMS: atom_id res chain seq x y z
N MET A 1 9.16 9.87 1.95
CA MET A 1 7.92 9.10 2.17
C MET A 1 7.15 9.74 3.32
N LEU A 2 5.82 9.82 3.25
CA LEU A 2 5.02 10.30 4.37
C LEU A 2 5.04 9.23 5.47
N THR A 3 5.62 9.57 6.61
CA THR A 3 5.70 8.72 7.81
C THR A 3 4.96 9.37 8.97
N THR A 4 4.65 8.58 10.00
CA THR A 4 4.07 9.07 11.26
C THR A 4 4.90 10.21 11.86
N ALA A 5 6.23 10.14 11.78
CA ALA A 5 7.13 11.21 12.23
C ALA A 5 6.95 12.51 11.41
N THR A 6 6.81 12.42 10.08
CA THR A 6 6.55 13.60 9.25
C THR A 6 5.19 14.23 9.56
N PHE A 7 4.16 13.41 9.81
CA PHE A 7 2.85 13.89 10.24
C PHE A 7 2.89 14.55 11.61
N LEU A 8 3.71 14.03 12.55
CA LEU A 8 3.88 14.63 13.87
C LEU A 8 4.53 16.02 13.78
N ILE A 9 5.56 16.16 12.94
CA ILE A 9 6.22 17.45 12.70
C ILE A 9 5.22 18.44 12.08
N ALA A 10 4.44 18.00 11.09
CA ALA A 10 3.40 18.82 10.48
C ALA A 10 2.30 19.21 11.48
N ALA A 11 1.84 18.27 12.31
CA ALA A 11 0.84 18.51 13.36
C ALA A 11 1.36 19.53 14.39
N LYS A 12 2.64 19.45 14.77
CA LYS A 12 3.27 20.43 15.68
C LYS A 12 3.25 21.84 15.09
N TRP A 13 3.74 22.01 13.87
CA TRP A 13 3.80 23.34 13.24
C TRP A 13 2.42 23.90 12.94
N THR A 14 1.52 23.08 12.39
CA THR A 14 0.13 23.50 12.17
C THR A 14 -0.57 23.81 13.48
N GLY A 15 -0.33 23.06 14.55
CA GLY A 15 -0.88 23.35 15.87
C GLY A 15 -0.43 24.69 16.45
N ILE A 16 0.86 25.05 16.29
CA ILE A 16 1.36 26.38 16.67
C ILE A 16 0.63 27.47 15.88
N VAL A 17 0.49 27.30 14.56
CA VAL A 17 -0.24 28.25 13.70
C VAL A 17 -1.71 28.33 14.10
N THR A 18 -2.35 27.21 14.42
CA THR A 18 -3.75 27.15 14.89
C THR A 18 -3.94 27.96 16.16
N ILE A 19 -3.05 27.81 17.14
CA ILE A 19 -3.11 28.59 18.40
C ILE A 19 -2.91 30.08 18.11
N ALA A 20 -1.90 30.44 17.30
CA ALA A 20 -1.64 31.83 16.94
C ALA A 20 -2.86 32.47 16.23
N LEU A 21 -3.51 31.73 15.33
CA LEU A 21 -4.68 32.18 14.59
C LEU A 21 -5.92 32.29 15.48
N ALA A 22 -6.09 31.38 16.44
CA ALA A 22 -7.15 31.46 17.44
C ALA A 22 -6.99 32.69 18.34
N LEU A 23 -5.76 32.98 18.80
CA LEU A 23 -5.45 34.20 19.56
C LEU A 23 -5.72 35.46 18.73
N LEU A 24 -5.28 35.50 17.47
CA LEU A 24 -5.55 36.59 16.55
C LEU A 24 -7.06 36.78 16.33
N THR A 25 -7.82 35.69 16.23
CA THR A 25 -9.28 35.72 16.14
C THR A 25 -9.88 36.37 17.39
N GLY A 26 -9.45 35.97 18.59
CA GLY A 26 -9.88 36.58 19.85
C GLY A 26 -9.60 38.09 19.91
N ILE A 27 -8.39 38.51 19.51
CA ILE A 27 -8.00 39.92 19.40
C ILE A 27 -8.90 40.68 18.41
N ALA A 28 -9.16 40.09 17.24
CA ALA A 28 -10.03 40.70 16.22
C ALA A 28 -11.47 40.89 16.70
N PHE A 29 -11.97 39.98 17.53
CA PHE A 29 -13.28 40.14 18.18
C PHE A 29 -13.26 41.25 19.23
N PHE A 30 -12.22 41.31 20.07
CA PHE A 30 -12.05 42.35 21.09
C PHE A 30 -11.99 43.76 20.48
N PHE A 31 -11.17 43.95 19.45
CA PHE A 31 -11.05 45.24 18.73
C PHE A 31 -12.11 45.46 17.64
N LYS A 32 -13.09 44.56 17.51
CA LYS A 32 -14.20 44.64 16.55
C LYS A 32 -13.77 44.82 15.08
N TRP A 33 -12.71 44.16 14.65
CA TRP A 33 -12.26 44.23 13.26
C TRP A 33 -13.31 43.73 12.28
N GLY A 34 -13.42 44.37 11.11
CA GLY A 34 -14.44 44.03 10.09
C GLY A 34 -14.32 42.60 9.54
N PHE A 35 -13.11 42.00 9.59
CA PHE A 35 -12.85 40.65 9.07
C PHE A 35 -12.85 39.55 10.13
N ARG A 36 -13.23 39.85 11.39
CA ARG A 36 -13.21 38.88 12.51
C ARG A 36 -13.96 37.57 12.22
N PHE A 37 -15.08 37.63 11.49
CA PHE A 37 -15.85 36.43 11.13
C PHE A 37 -15.14 35.55 10.09
N ARG A 38 -14.30 36.12 9.22
CA ARG A 38 -13.46 35.35 8.30
C ARG A 38 -12.38 34.58 9.04
N LEU A 39 -11.84 35.15 10.12
CA LEU A 39 -10.86 34.50 10.98
C LEU A 39 -11.44 33.30 11.75
N VAL A 40 -12.74 33.32 12.09
CA VAL A 40 -13.42 32.15 12.66
C VAL A 40 -13.31 30.96 11.71
N GLY A 41 -13.68 31.15 10.43
CA GLY A 41 -13.58 30.08 9.42
C GLY A 41 -12.16 29.55 9.25
N ALA A 42 -11.17 30.46 9.19
CA ALA A 42 -9.76 30.07 9.07
C ALA A 42 -9.27 29.30 10.32
N SER A 43 -9.63 29.75 11.52
CA SER A 43 -9.27 29.07 12.78
C SER A 43 -9.92 27.70 12.91
N SER A 44 -11.22 27.59 12.58
CA SER A 44 -11.92 26.30 12.61
C SER A 44 -11.34 25.30 11.62
N PHE A 45 -11.01 25.74 10.40
CA PHE A 45 -10.32 24.89 9.42
C PHE A 45 -8.96 24.42 9.94
N MET A 46 -8.17 25.33 10.51
CA MET A 46 -6.86 25.02 11.05
C MET A 46 -6.93 23.99 12.20
N VAL A 47 -7.95 24.08 13.06
CA VAL A 47 -8.21 23.06 14.10
C VAL A 47 -8.43 21.68 13.49
N ILE A 48 -9.31 21.57 12.48
CA ILE A 48 -9.60 20.29 11.81
C ILE A 48 -8.34 19.75 11.12
N LEU A 49 -7.58 20.61 10.43
CA LEU A 49 -6.34 20.24 9.77
C LEU A 49 -5.30 19.72 10.75
N THR A 50 -5.05 20.44 11.85
CA THR A 50 -4.12 20.00 12.91
C THR A 50 -4.56 18.67 13.51
N ALA A 51 -5.85 18.50 13.81
CA ALA A 51 -6.38 17.25 14.36
C ALA A 51 -6.18 16.08 13.37
N GLY A 52 -6.47 16.28 12.09
CA GLY A 52 -6.26 15.26 11.06
C GLY A 52 -4.79 14.85 10.92
N LEU A 53 -3.87 15.83 10.88
CA LEU A 53 -2.42 15.56 10.84
C LEU A 53 -1.95 14.84 12.09
N PHE A 54 -2.47 15.19 13.27
CA PHE A 54 -2.15 14.51 14.51
C PHE A 54 -2.62 13.04 14.50
N VAL A 55 -3.84 12.77 14.03
CA VAL A 55 -4.36 11.39 13.91
C VAL A 55 -3.44 10.55 13.01
N PHE A 56 -2.98 11.07 11.87
CA PHE A 56 -2.03 10.36 11.00
C PHE A 56 -0.62 10.19 11.61
N SER A 57 -0.28 10.97 12.62
CA SER A 57 0.96 10.75 13.38
C SER A 57 0.88 9.55 14.33
N VAL A 58 -0.34 9.19 14.75
CA VAL A 58 -0.59 8.08 15.69
C VAL A 58 -0.93 6.80 14.92
N ILE A 59 -1.76 6.89 13.89
CA ILE A 59 -2.20 5.74 13.10
C ILE A 59 -1.20 5.50 11.96
N PRO A 60 -0.44 4.38 11.98
CA PRO A 60 0.56 4.12 10.95
C PRO A 60 -0.09 3.89 9.59
N LEU A 61 0.25 4.72 8.60
CA LEU A 61 0.05 4.41 7.18
C LEU A 61 1.18 3.50 6.69
N THR A 62 1.43 2.39 7.37
CA THR A 62 2.51 1.47 7.00
C THR A 62 2.00 0.43 6.04
N ARG A 63 2.68 0.32 4.89
CA ARG A 63 2.59 -0.89 4.08
C ARG A 63 3.41 -1.98 4.76
N THR A 64 2.90 -3.21 4.73
CA THR A 64 3.72 -4.37 5.09
C THR A 64 4.85 -4.45 4.07
N LEU A 65 6.09 -4.45 4.55
CA LEU A 65 7.28 -4.68 3.72
C LEU A 65 7.85 -6.04 4.13
N VAL A 66 7.79 -7.01 3.24
CA VAL A 66 8.38 -8.33 3.42
C VAL A 66 9.84 -8.26 2.96
N PRO A 67 10.81 -8.47 3.88
CA PRO A 67 12.24 -8.45 3.54
C PRO A 67 12.57 -9.48 2.44
N GLY A 68 13.44 -9.12 1.51
CA GLY A 68 13.84 -9.98 0.39
C GLY A 68 12.83 -10.06 -0.75
N SER A 69 11.71 -9.35 -0.69
CA SER A 69 10.81 -9.20 -1.84
C SER A 69 11.47 -8.36 -2.93
N VAL A 70 11.27 -8.77 -4.19
CA VAL A 70 11.69 -8.01 -5.37
C VAL A 70 10.51 -7.26 -5.96
N ARG A 71 10.79 -6.26 -6.78
CA ARG A 71 9.75 -5.50 -7.48
C ARG A 71 8.98 -6.41 -8.43
N TYR A 72 7.67 -6.48 -8.25
CA TYR A 72 6.74 -7.12 -9.19
C TYR A 72 5.89 -6.08 -9.91
N SER A 73 5.25 -6.49 -11.01
CA SER A 73 4.23 -5.71 -11.71
C SER A 73 2.92 -6.48 -11.73
N LEU A 74 1.80 -5.81 -11.46
CA LEU A 74 0.47 -6.37 -11.63
C LEU A 74 0.14 -6.43 -13.13
N VAL A 75 -0.08 -7.62 -13.69
CA VAL A 75 -0.31 -7.79 -15.14
C VAL A 75 -1.77 -8.12 -15.45
N TYR A 76 -2.46 -8.77 -14.53
CA TYR A 76 -3.88 -9.06 -14.67
C TYR A 76 -4.55 -9.04 -13.31
N ASP A 77 -5.72 -8.44 -13.24
CA ASP A 77 -6.60 -8.46 -12.07
C ASP A 77 -8.04 -8.52 -12.59
N ASN A 78 -8.78 -9.55 -12.19
CA ASN A 78 -10.20 -9.66 -12.53
C ASN A 78 -11.11 -8.86 -11.60
N GLY A 79 -10.55 -8.12 -10.64
CA GLY A 79 -11.31 -7.40 -9.62
C GLY A 79 -12.14 -8.34 -8.75
N GLY A 80 -11.63 -9.55 -8.49
CA GLY A 80 -12.29 -10.63 -7.77
C GLY A 80 -11.26 -11.56 -7.12
N THR A 81 -11.33 -12.86 -7.43
CA THR A 81 -10.51 -13.88 -6.76
C THR A 81 -9.23 -14.26 -7.50
N GLN A 82 -8.90 -13.60 -8.61
CA GLN A 82 -7.74 -13.96 -9.42
C GLN A 82 -6.91 -12.76 -9.84
N THR A 83 -5.61 -12.88 -9.56
CA THR A 83 -4.62 -11.87 -9.91
C THR A 83 -3.36 -12.55 -10.45
N VAL A 84 -2.69 -11.90 -11.42
CA VAL A 84 -1.42 -12.35 -11.95
C VAL A 84 -0.39 -11.23 -11.83
N ILE A 85 0.73 -11.55 -11.19
CA ILE A 85 1.89 -10.67 -11.06
C ILE A 85 3.03 -11.16 -11.94
N SER A 86 3.85 -10.24 -12.43
CA SER A 86 5.09 -10.51 -13.12
C SER A 86 6.30 -10.17 -12.25
N VAL A 87 7.25 -11.10 -12.17
CA VAL A 87 8.53 -10.93 -11.48
C VAL A 87 9.70 -11.01 -12.46
N PRO A 88 10.89 -10.48 -12.10
CA PRO A 88 12.08 -10.59 -12.94
C PRO A 88 12.44 -12.06 -13.26
N PRO A 89 13.00 -12.34 -14.45
CA PRO A 89 13.41 -13.71 -14.81
C PRO A 89 14.65 -14.19 -14.05
N THR A 90 15.30 -13.33 -13.27
CA THR A 90 16.48 -13.65 -12.45
C THR A 90 16.12 -13.88 -10.97
N VAL A 91 14.83 -14.01 -10.64
CA VAL A 91 14.37 -14.16 -9.25
C VAL A 91 14.79 -15.50 -8.66
N THR A 92 15.31 -15.47 -7.43
CA THR A 92 15.62 -16.69 -6.67
C THR A 92 14.37 -17.27 -5.99
N ARG A 93 14.44 -18.52 -5.52
CA ARG A 93 13.33 -19.15 -4.78
C ARG A 93 12.90 -18.34 -3.55
N SER A 94 13.86 -17.88 -2.74
CA SER A 94 13.59 -17.09 -1.53
C SER A 94 13.00 -15.72 -1.86
N GLU A 95 13.50 -15.05 -2.90
CA GLU A 95 12.95 -13.78 -3.34
C GLU A 95 11.55 -13.94 -3.91
N LEU A 96 11.28 -15.01 -4.65
CA LEU A 96 9.96 -15.31 -5.19
C LEU A 96 8.94 -15.53 -4.05
N GLU A 97 9.30 -16.31 -3.04
CA GLU A 97 8.46 -16.55 -1.87
C GLU A 97 8.16 -15.23 -1.14
N ALA A 98 9.19 -14.44 -0.83
CA ALA A 98 9.04 -13.13 -0.19
C ALA A 98 8.19 -12.17 -1.05
N THR A 99 8.34 -12.22 -2.37
CA THR A 99 7.56 -11.40 -3.31
C THR A 99 6.10 -11.83 -3.37
N MET A 100 5.81 -13.13 -3.32
CA MET A 100 4.43 -13.62 -3.23
C MET A 100 3.78 -13.23 -1.90
N GLN A 101 4.52 -13.28 -0.78
CA GLN A 101 4.05 -12.77 0.50
C GLN A 101 3.80 -11.26 0.46
N GLN A 102 4.70 -10.48 -0.15
CA GLN A 102 4.53 -9.04 -0.35
C GLN A 102 3.29 -8.75 -1.20
N ALA A 103 3.13 -9.44 -2.33
CA ALA A 103 1.98 -9.30 -3.20
C ALA A 103 0.68 -9.68 -2.49
N ALA A 104 0.69 -10.75 -1.68
CA ALA A 104 -0.44 -11.11 -0.84
C ALA A 104 -0.78 -10.01 0.18
N ALA A 105 0.20 -9.30 0.73
CA ALA A 105 -0.05 -8.20 1.67
C ALA A 105 -0.54 -6.91 0.97
N ASP A 106 -0.06 -6.65 -0.25
CA ASP A 106 -0.41 -5.47 -1.04
C ASP A 106 -1.76 -5.60 -1.76
N LEU A 107 -2.04 -6.78 -2.29
CA LEU A 107 -3.21 -7.07 -3.12
C LEU A 107 -4.31 -7.64 -2.24
N TYR A 108 -5.26 -6.79 -1.93
CA TYR A 108 -6.44 -7.12 -1.14
C TYR A 108 -7.64 -6.38 -1.72
N SER A 109 -8.50 -7.12 -2.41
CA SER A 109 -9.75 -6.59 -2.93
C SER A 109 -10.81 -7.67 -2.88
N TYR A 110 -11.87 -7.44 -2.11
CA TYR A 110 -13.05 -8.30 -2.13
C TYR A 110 -13.74 -8.33 -3.50
N GLY A 111 -13.46 -7.33 -4.35
CA GLY A 111 -13.99 -7.29 -5.69
C GLY A 111 -15.52 -7.19 -5.78
N ARG A 112 -16.04 -7.17 -7.01
CA ARG A 112 -17.47 -7.34 -7.29
C ARG A 112 -17.87 -8.82 -7.42
N GLY A 113 -16.87 -9.69 -7.53
CA GLY A 113 -17.00 -11.14 -7.72
C GLY A 113 -16.48 -11.98 -6.55
N GLY A 114 -16.36 -11.41 -5.34
CA GLY A 114 -16.05 -12.13 -4.11
C GLY A 114 -17.18 -13.08 -3.71
N GLY A 115 -17.41 -14.10 -4.53
CA GLY A 115 -18.35 -15.19 -4.27
C GLY A 115 -17.89 -16.09 -3.10
N SER A 116 -18.55 -17.24 -2.98
CA SER A 116 -18.45 -18.20 -1.87
C SER A 116 -17.05 -18.62 -1.42
N SER A 117 -16.05 -18.52 -2.31
CA SER A 117 -14.64 -18.76 -2.02
C SER A 117 -14.00 -17.45 -1.58
N ASN A 118 -13.94 -17.21 -0.27
CA ASN A 118 -13.33 -16.04 0.36
C ASN A 118 -11.78 -16.03 0.25
N LEU A 119 -11.25 -16.44 -0.90
CA LEU A 119 -9.85 -16.68 -1.19
C LEU A 119 -9.45 -15.93 -2.47
N LEU A 120 -8.33 -15.22 -2.40
CA LEU A 120 -7.65 -14.60 -3.53
C LEU A 120 -6.50 -15.52 -3.94
N ASN A 121 -6.49 -15.93 -5.21
CA ASN A 121 -5.36 -16.61 -5.83
C ASN A 121 -4.52 -15.60 -6.62
N ILE A 122 -3.26 -15.43 -6.22
CA ILE A 122 -2.27 -14.59 -6.88
C ILE A 122 -1.24 -15.51 -7.53
N ARG A 123 -1.17 -15.50 -8.87
CA ARG A 123 -0.19 -16.26 -9.64
C ARG A 123 1.02 -15.40 -9.96
N ALA A 124 2.21 -15.91 -9.63
CA ALA A 124 3.46 -15.30 -10.02
C ALA A 124 3.97 -15.92 -11.32
N ARG A 125 4.28 -15.07 -12.31
CA ARG A 125 4.91 -15.50 -13.55
C ARG A 125 6.10 -14.61 -13.91
N THR A 126 6.90 -15.06 -14.84
CA THR A 126 7.84 -14.21 -15.57
C THR A 126 7.66 -14.41 -17.06
N VAL A 127 8.45 -13.72 -17.88
CA VAL A 127 8.56 -13.94 -19.31
C VAL A 127 9.99 -14.33 -19.61
N ILE A 128 10.17 -15.48 -20.28
CA ILE A 128 11.47 -15.95 -20.75
C ILE A 128 11.56 -15.81 -22.27
N HIS A 129 12.79 -15.73 -22.76
CA HIS A 129 13.12 -15.64 -24.18
C HIS A 129 13.99 -16.84 -24.58
N PRO A 130 13.38 -18.02 -24.82
CA PRO A 130 14.15 -19.23 -25.13
C PRO A 130 14.89 -19.13 -26.47
N GLU A 131 14.33 -18.41 -27.44
CA GLU A 131 14.91 -18.20 -28.77
C GLU A 131 14.78 -16.72 -29.19
N PRO A 132 15.66 -16.21 -30.07
CA PRO A 132 15.52 -14.88 -30.63
C PRO A 132 14.15 -14.66 -31.27
N GLY A 133 13.42 -13.64 -30.82
CA GLY A 133 12.08 -13.33 -31.33
C GLY A 133 10.93 -14.13 -30.71
N VAL A 134 11.21 -15.07 -29.78
CA VAL A 134 10.18 -15.86 -29.08
C VAL A 134 10.11 -15.45 -27.62
N SER A 135 8.90 -15.15 -27.13
CA SER A 135 8.62 -14.83 -25.73
C SER A 135 7.57 -15.77 -25.17
N VAL A 136 7.86 -16.38 -24.02
CA VAL A 136 6.95 -17.33 -23.39
C VAL A 136 6.69 -16.92 -21.94
N PRO A 137 5.42 -16.75 -21.53
CA PRO A 137 5.10 -16.57 -20.12
C PRO A 137 5.34 -17.87 -19.35
N LEU A 138 6.12 -17.79 -18.27
CA LEU A 138 6.47 -18.93 -17.43
C LEU A 138 5.89 -18.75 -16.03
N PRO A 139 4.92 -19.56 -15.60
CA PRO A 139 4.42 -19.53 -14.22
C PRO A 139 5.47 -20.07 -13.26
N LEU A 140 5.69 -19.37 -12.14
CA LEU A 140 6.72 -19.70 -11.15
C LEU A 140 6.13 -20.17 -9.82
N GLY A 141 4.89 -19.79 -9.53
CA GLY A 141 4.20 -20.20 -8.32
C GLY A 141 2.85 -19.51 -8.17
N GLU A 142 2.14 -19.86 -7.10
CA GLU A 142 0.90 -19.20 -6.70
C GLU A 142 0.80 -19.05 -5.18
N VAL A 143 0.08 -18.04 -4.74
CA VAL A 143 -0.30 -17.85 -3.34
C VAL A 143 -1.82 -17.73 -3.23
N LYS A 144 -2.41 -18.53 -2.35
CA LYS A 144 -3.82 -18.45 -1.96
C LYS A 144 -3.91 -17.86 -0.57
N ARG A 145 -4.65 -16.75 -0.44
CA ARG A 145 -4.87 -16.08 0.84
C ARG A 145 -6.35 -15.75 1.04
N SER A 146 -6.77 -15.64 2.29
CA SER A 146 -8.10 -15.16 2.64
C SER A 146 -8.32 -13.72 2.18
N LEU A 147 -9.49 -13.43 1.62
CA LEU A 147 -9.97 -12.08 1.38
C LEU A 147 -10.62 -11.46 2.64
N ALA A 148 -10.90 -12.23 3.69
CA ALA A 148 -11.40 -11.68 4.97
C ALA A 148 -10.32 -11.20 5.92
N ASN A 149 -9.20 -11.91 5.98
CA ASN A 149 -8.17 -11.61 6.94
C ASN A 149 -7.00 -10.90 6.28
N ARG A 150 -6.90 -9.58 6.45
CA ARG A 150 -5.80 -8.77 5.87
C ARG A 150 -4.41 -9.32 6.20
N THR A 151 -4.24 -9.87 7.40
CA THR A 151 -2.99 -10.48 7.89
C THR A 151 -3.17 -11.98 7.98
N ASP A 152 -3.27 -12.63 6.83
CA ASP A 152 -3.46 -14.07 6.75
C ASP A 152 -2.13 -14.79 6.99
N LYS A 153 -1.91 -15.27 8.22
CA LYS A 153 -0.73 -16.08 8.57
C LYS A 153 -0.81 -17.52 8.05
N GLN A 154 -1.96 -17.94 7.51
CA GLN A 154 -2.22 -19.29 7.02
C GLN A 154 -2.31 -19.33 5.49
N MET A 155 -1.74 -18.32 4.81
CA MET A 155 -1.69 -18.30 3.34
C MET A 155 -0.95 -19.54 2.81
N GLU A 156 -1.51 -20.14 1.77
CA GLU A 156 -0.91 -21.30 1.09
C GLU A 156 -0.04 -20.79 -0.05
N ILE A 157 1.26 -21.07 0.01
CA ILE A 157 2.23 -20.69 -1.00
C ILE A 157 2.75 -21.93 -1.70
N GLU A 158 2.60 -21.97 -3.02
CA GLU A 158 3.12 -23.02 -3.87
C GLU A 158 4.15 -22.43 -4.84
N ILE A 159 5.32 -23.07 -4.91
CA ILE A 159 6.39 -22.71 -5.86
C ILE A 159 6.56 -23.88 -6.82
N TYR A 160 6.75 -23.58 -8.11
CA TYR A 160 6.96 -24.55 -9.17
C TYR A 160 8.47 -24.72 -9.44
N PRO A 161 9.17 -25.63 -8.74
CA PRO A 161 10.64 -25.74 -8.79
C PRO A 161 11.17 -26.06 -10.19
N GLU A 162 10.43 -26.87 -10.96
CA GLU A 162 10.77 -27.25 -12.33
C GLU A 162 10.73 -26.05 -13.29
N ASN A 163 9.85 -25.08 -13.06
CA ASN A 163 9.81 -23.86 -13.85
C ASN A 163 10.86 -22.86 -13.38
N LEU A 164 11.11 -22.80 -12.07
CA LEU A 164 12.18 -21.96 -11.51
C LEU A 164 13.57 -22.41 -12.04
N ALA A 165 13.77 -23.70 -12.27
CA ALA A 165 15.00 -24.23 -12.86
C ALA A 165 15.22 -23.84 -14.34
N LYS A 166 14.17 -23.39 -15.06
CA LYS A 166 14.26 -22.92 -16.45
C LYS A 166 14.67 -21.46 -16.56
N LEU A 167 14.80 -20.76 -15.42
CA LEU A 167 15.23 -19.37 -15.41
C LEU A 167 16.69 -19.24 -15.86
N PRO A 168 17.04 -18.14 -16.55
CA PRO A 168 18.43 -17.86 -16.89
C PRO A 168 19.25 -17.81 -15.60
N LYS A 169 20.34 -18.59 -15.56
CA LYS A 169 21.30 -18.54 -14.45
C LYS A 169 22.08 -17.23 -14.57
N THR A 170 22.19 -16.51 -13.45
CA THR A 170 23.03 -15.32 -13.33
C THR A 170 24.51 -15.67 -13.51
#